data_AF-G0SAS6-F1
#
_entry.id   AF-G0SAS6-F1
#
_cell.length_a   1.000
_cell.length_b   1.000
_cell.length_c   1.000
_cell.angle_alpha   90.00
_cell.angle_beta   90.00
_cell.angle_gamma   90.00
#
_symmetry.space_group_name_H-M   'P 1'
#
loop_
_entity.id
_entity.type
_entity.pdbx_description
1 polymer ?
#
loop_
_entity_poly.entity_id
_entity_poly.type
_entity_poly.pdbx_seq_one_letter_code
_entity_poly.pdbx_strand_id
1 'polypeptide(L)'
;MDAYTRHEKHRSQPLLSDLEEMFHNVTTLYKDGVFVIVDALDECQMSDNVRSKFIEALQRLHSRGTNVNLLATSRPLPDIVEAFDGHSCLEIVAQKDDIERYMRNQLSNLRAVSKSPNLQDDIIDCIVSVADGM
;
A
#
# COMPACT_ATOMS: atom_id res chain seq x y z
N MET A 1 -3.67 -29.27 -16.62
CA MET A 1 -2.29 -29.46 -16.13
C MET A 1 -1.90 -28.13 -15.51
N ASP A 2 -1.70 -28.07 -14.20
CA ASP A 2 -1.45 -26.78 -13.52
C ASP A 2 -0.14 -26.15 -14.03
N ALA A 3 0.00 -24.83 -13.88
CA ALA A 3 1.18 -24.13 -14.35
C ALA A 3 2.45 -24.62 -13.62
N TYR A 4 2.34 -25.03 -12.36
CA TYR A 4 3.43 -25.60 -11.58
C TYR A 4 4.06 -26.81 -12.29
N THR A 5 3.26 -27.80 -12.67
CA THR A 5 3.71 -29.02 -13.37
C THR A 5 4.33 -28.70 -14.73
N ARG A 6 3.78 -27.69 -15.44
CA ARG A 6 4.30 -27.25 -16.75
C ARG A 6 5.71 -26.66 -16.63
N HIS A 7 5.94 -25.84 -15.61
CA HIS A 7 7.18 -25.09 -15.41
C HIS A 7 8.25 -25.88 -14.64
N GLU A 8 7.85 -26.80 -13.75
CA GLU A 8 8.77 -27.71 -13.05
C GLU A 8 9.52 -28.61 -14.05
N LYS A 9 8.81 -29.16 -15.03
CA LYS A 9 9.39 -30.04 -16.06
C LYS A 9 10.44 -29.35 -16.92
N HIS A 10 10.32 -28.04 -17.14
CA HIS A 10 11.18 -27.26 -18.02
C HIS A 10 12.15 -26.32 -17.29
N ARG A 11 12.14 -26.32 -15.95
CA ARG A 11 12.89 -25.37 -15.10
C ARG A 11 12.73 -23.91 -15.57
N SER A 12 11.54 -23.53 -16.00
CA SER A 12 11.22 -22.18 -16.45
C SER A 12 10.38 -21.44 -15.41
N GLN A 13 10.40 -20.10 -15.43
CA GLN A 13 9.49 -19.31 -14.60
C GLN A 13 8.11 -19.21 -15.27
N PRO A 14 7.02 -19.17 -14.49
CA PRO A 14 5.69 -18.90 -15.02
C PRO A 14 5.62 -17.51 -15.65
N LEU A 15 4.84 -17.37 -16.71
CA LEU A 15 4.54 -16.07 -17.29
C LEU A 15 3.55 -15.33 -16.39
N LEU A 16 3.48 -13.99 -16.51
CA LEU A 16 2.49 -13.19 -15.81
C LEU A 16 1.06 -13.69 -16.07
N SER A 17 0.76 -14.09 -17.30
CA SER A 17 -0.55 -14.65 -17.66
C SER A 17 -0.87 -15.96 -16.95
N ASP A 18 0.14 -16.82 -16.71
CA ASP A 18 -0.07 -18.06 -15.95
C ASP A 18 -0.39 -17.73 -14.48
N LEU A 19 0.29 -16.73 -13.90
CA LEU A 19 0.03 -16.28 -12.53
C LEU A 19 -1.36 -15.64 -12.39
N GLU A 20 -1.77 -14.80 -13.34
CA GLU A 20 -3.10 -14.20 -13.38
C GLU A 20 -4.21 -15.27 -13.47
N GLU A 21 -4.01 -16.29 -14.32
CA GLU A 21 -4.95 -17.42 -14.45
C GLU A 21 -5.02 -18.24 -13.16
N MET A 22 -3.88 -18.56 -12.55
CA MET A 22 -3.83 -19.26 -11.27
C MET A 22 -4.55 -18.48 -10.17
N PHE A 23 -4.29 -17.18 -10.08
CA PHE A 23 -4.93 -16.32 -9.10
C PHE A 23 -6.45 -16.31 -9.31
N HIS A 24 -6.90 -16.12 -10.55
CA HIS A 24 -8.32 -16.17 -10.87
C HIS A 24 -8.96 -17.50 -10.46
N ASN A 25 -8.33 -18.63 -10.81
CA ASN A 25 -8.82 -19.95 -10.42
C ASN A 25 -8.98 -20.08 -8.90
N VAL A 26 -8.01 -19.59 -8.12
CA VAL A 26 -8.12 -19.57 -6.65
C VAL A 26 -9.28 -18.69 -6.19
N THR A 27 -9.45 -17.49 -6.77
CA THR A 27 -10.53 -16.57 -6.36
C THR A 27 -11.93 -17.13 -6.57
N THR A 28 -12.12 -17.97 -7.59
CA THR A 28 -13.43 -18.61 -7.87
C THR A 28 -13.83 -19.65 -6.83
N LEU A 29 -12.90 -20.11 -5.99
CA LEU A 29 -13.18 -21.07 -4.91
C LEU A 29 -13.86 -20.41 -3.70
N TYR A 30 -13.75 -19.09 -3.56
CA TYR A 30 -14.28 -18.34 -2.43
C TYR A 30 -15.56 -17.61 -2.85
N LYS A 31 -16.68 -17.83 -2.16
CA LYS A 31 -17.97 -17.20 -2.51
C LYS A 31 -18.20 -15.84 -1.85
N ASP A 32 -17.49 -15.56 -0.77
CA ASP A 32 -17.72 -14.40 0.11
C ASP A 32 -16.83 -13.19 -0.21
N GLY A 33 -16.14 -13.21 -1.36
CA GLY A 33 -15.12 -12.22 -1.70
C GLY A 33 -13.70 -12.67 -1.40
N VAL A 34 -12.77 -12.20 -2.22
CA VAL A 34 -11.34 -12.22 -1.97
C VAL A 34 -10.86 -10.78 -1.86
N PHE A 35 -10.14 -10.47 -0.79
CA PHE A 35 -9.56 -9.15 -0.56
C PHE A 35 -8.07 -9.20 -0.84
N VAL A 36 -7.60 -8.33 -1.73
CA VAL A 36 -6.20 -8.16 -2.08
C VAL A 36 -5.75 -6.84 -1.52
N ILE A 37 -4.80 -6.89 -0.58
CA ILE A 37 -4.20 -5.71 0.03
C ILE A 37 -2.77 -5.60 -0.46
N VAL A 38 -2.46 -4.51 -1.15
CA VAL A 38 -1.13 -4.19 -1.64
C VAL A 38 -0.57 -3.06 -0.80
N ASP A 39 0.42 -3.37 0.02
CA ASP A 39 1.10 -2.36 0.83
C ASP A 39 2.25 -1.70 0.06
N ALA A 40 2.43 -0.39 0.27
CA ALA A 40 3.52 0.41 -0.27
C ALA A 40 3.73 0.26 -1.78
N LEU A 41 2.65 0.41 -2.58
CA LEU A 41 2.70 0.27 -4.04
C LEU A 41 3.71 1.23 -4.70
N ASP A 42 4.01 2.38 -4.08
CA ASP A 42 5.01 3.32 -4.59
C ASP A 42 6.46 2.84 -4.48
N GLU A 43 6.76 1.83 -3.64
CA GLU A 43 8.06 1.15 -3.57
C GLU A 43 8.26 0.17 -4.76
N CYS A 44 7.20 -0.10 -5.54
CA CYS A 44 7.32 -0.87 -6.77
C CYS A 44 8.13 -0.10 -7.80
N GLN A 45 9.18 -0.74 -8.33
CA GLN A 45 10.14 -0.10 -9.23
C GLN A 45 9.46 0.47 -10.47
N MET A 46 9.80 1.73 -10.78
CA MET A 46 9.35 2.40 -12.00
C MET A 46 10.14 1.99 -13.25
N SER A 47 11.35 1.44 -13.07
CA SER A 47 12.14 0.94 -14.19
C SER A 47 11.42 -0.18 -14.94
N ASP A 48 11.64 -0.25 -16.25
CA ASP A 48 11.15 -1.31 -17.14
C ASP A 48 9.62 -1.52 -17.13
N ASN A 49 8.88 -0.47 -16.74
CA ASN A 49 7.42 -0.45 -16.57
C ASN A 49 6.92 -1.50 -15.57
N VAL A 50 7.74 -1.89 -14.58
CA VAL A 50 7.36 -2.94 -13.61
C VAL A 50 6.12 -2.51 -12.81
N ARG A 51 6.13 -1.31 -12.21
CA ARG A 51 4.96 -0.79 -11.49
C ARG A 51 3.71 -0.70 -12.36
N SER A 52 3.82 -0.13 -13.56
CA SER A 52 2.68 -0.01 -14.48
C SER A 52 2.10 -1.38 -14.85
N LYS A 53 2.93 -2.35 -15.23
CA LYS A 53 2.48 -3.73 -15.55
C LYS A 53 1.84 -4.40 -14.34
N PHE A 54 2.34 -4.15 -13.15
CA PHE A 54 1.77 -4.69 -11.91
C PHE A 54 0.39 -4.08 -11.62
N ILE A 55 0.25 -2.76 -11.73
CA ILE A 55 -1.05 -2.07 -11.58
C ILE A 55 -2.06 -2.58 -12.62
N GLU A 56 -1.66 -2.68 -13.89
CA GLU A 56 -2.51 -3.23 -14.94
C GLU A 56 -2.94 -4.68 -14.64
N ALA A 57 -2.06 -5.51 -14.07
CA ALA A 57 -2.41 -6.86 -13.65
C ALA A 57 -3.45 -6.86 -12.51
N LEU A 58 -3.29 -6.00 -11.51
CA LEU A 58 -4.27 -5.83 -10.43
C LEU A 58 -5.64 -5.38 -10.97
N GLN A 59 -5.66 -4.44 -11.92
CA GLN A 59 -6.89 -3.99 -12.59
C GLN A 59 -7.54 -5.09 -13.43
N ARG A 60 -6.75 -5.90 -14.15
CA ARG A 60 -7.25 -7.08 -14.86
C ARG A 60 -7.85 -8.11 -13.90
N LEU A 61 -7.23 -8.33 -12.75
CA LEU A 61 -7.75 -9.24 -11.72
C LEU A 61 -9.09 -8.74 -11.16
N HIS A 62 -9.20 -7.44 -10.86
CA HIS A 62 -10.44 -6.83 -10.39
C HIS A 62 -11.56 -6.87 -11.45
N SER A 63 -11.25 -6.54 -12.72
CA SER A 63 -12.25 -6.50 -13.80
C SER A 63 -12.75 -7.89 -14.24
N ARG A 64 -11.93 -8.94 -14.12
CA ARG A 64 -12.30 -10.31 -14.51
C ARG A 64 -13.23 -11.02 -13.51
N GLY A 65 -13.34 -10.52 -12.27
CA GLY A 65 -14.08 -11.20 -11.22
C GLY A 65 -14.90 -10.26 -10.37
N THR A 66 -16.21 -10.49 -10.28
CA THR A 66 -17.12 -9.73 -9.40
C THR A 66 -16.86 -9.95 -7.90
N ASN A 67 -15.86 -10.76 -7.56
CA ASN A 67 -15.59 -11.25 -6.21
C ASN A 67 -14.20 -10.83 -5.70
N VAL A 68 -13.46 -10.00 -6.43
CA VAL A 68 -12.14 -9.51 -6.01
C VAL A 68 -12.23 -8.05 -5.60
N ASN A 69 -11.90 -7.76 -4.35
CA ASN A 69 -11.83 -6.42 -3.79
C ASN A 69 -10.37 -6.03 -3.62
N LEU A 70 -9.97 -4.89 -4.18
CA LEU A 70 -8.58 -4.40 -4.14
C LEU A 70 -8.47 -3.19 -3.21
N LEU A 71 -7.48 -3.22 -2.33
CA LEU A 71 -7.02 -2.06 -1.56
C LEU A 71 -5.51 -1.92 -1.77
N ALA A 72 -5.06 -0.72 -2.10
CA ALA A 72 -3.64 -0.41 -2.19
C ALA A 72 -3.32 0.79 -1.28
N THR A 73 -2.15 0.75 -0.64
CA THR A 73 -1.57 1.91 0.05
C THR A 73 -0.39 2.42 -0.77
N SER A 74 -0.26 3.75 -0.87
CA SER A 74 0.89 4.37 -1.53
C SER A 74 1.04 5.83 -1.16
N ARG A 75 2.24 6.38 -1.40
CA ARG A 75 2.37 7.83 -1.61
C ARG A 75 1.60 8.28 -2.86
N PRO A 76 1.16 9.55 -2.92
CA PRO A 76 0.41 10.09 -4.05
C PRO A 76 1.34 10.45 -5.23
N LEU A 77 2.04 9.46 -5.79
CA LEU A 77 2.87 9.66 -6.98
C LEU A 77 1.99 9.86 -8.22
N PRO A 78 2.33 10.77 -9.15
CA PRO A 78 1.47 11.14 -10.27
C PRO A 78 0.96 9.96 -11.11
N ASP A 79 1.83 8.99 -11.40
CA ASP A 79 1.47 7.82 -12.20
C ASP A 79 0.54 6.84 -11.46
N ILE A 80 0.66 6.77 -10.12
CA ILE A 80 -0.26 5.97 -9.31
C ILE A 80 -1.61 6.67 -9.24
N VAL A 81 -1.62 7.98 -8.99
CA VAL A 81 -2.86 8.78 -8.99
C VAL A 81 -3.58 8.68 -10.32
N GLU A 82 -2.87 8.80 -11.44
CA GLU A 82 -3.42 8.64 -12.78
C GLU A 82 -3.97 7.22 -13.01
N ALA A 83 -3.23 6.18 -12.59
CA ALA A 83 -3.67 4.80 -12.78
C ALA A 83 -4.93 4.43 -11.98
N PHE A 84 -5.17 5.08 -10.85
CA PHE A 84 -6.37 4.87 -10.01
C PHE A 84 -7.44 5.94 -10.20
N ASP A 85 -7.33 6.81 -11.20
CA ASP A 85 -8.38 7.77 -11.52
C ASP A 85 -9.73 7.06 -11.75
N GLY A 86 -10.81 7.68 -11.28
CA GLY A 86 -12.16 7.09 -11.27
C GLY A 86 -12.41 5.99 -10.23
N HIS A 87 -11.41 5.58 -9.45
CA HIS A 87 -11.59 4.66 -8.31
C HIS A 87 -11.73 5.43 -6.98
N SER A 88 -12.17 4.74 -5.93
CA SER A 88 -12.21 5.33 -4.59
C SER A 88 -10.80 5.52 -4.03
N CYS A 89 -10.42 6.75 -3.74
CA CYS A 89 -9.16 7.11 -3.09
C CYS A 89 -9.45 7.83 -1.77
N LEU A 90 -8.70 7.47 -0.73
CA LEU A 90 -8.75 8.14 0.57
C LEU A 90 -7.35 8.66 0.89
N GLU A 91 -7.21 9.98 0.91
CA GLU A 91 -6.00 10.63 1.40
C GLU A 91 -5.96 10.55 2.93
N ILE A 92 -4.84 10.06 3.47
CA ILE A 92 -4.62 9.90 4.91
C ILE A 92 -3.46 10.81 5.30
N VAL A 93 -3.77 11.89 6.01
CA VAL A 93 -2.81 12.91 6.44
C VAL A 93 -3.14 13.30 7.89
N ALA A 94 -2.14 13.22 8.77
CA ALA A 94 -2.33 13.58 10.18
C ALA A 94 -2.53 15.09 10.33
N GLN A 95 -3.52 15.50 11.11
CA GLN A 95 -3.69 16.92 11.43
C GLN A 95 -2.66 17.35 12.49
N LYS A 96 -2.37 18.65 12.55
CA LYS A 96 -1.42 19.20 13.54
C LYS A 96 -1.77 18.79 14.97
N ASP A 97 -3.06 18.82 15.31
CA ASP A 97 -3.57 18.43 16.62
C ASP A 97 -3.36 16.93 16.91
N ASP A 98 -3.46 16.07 15.89
CA ASP A 98 -3.20 14.64 16.03
C ASP A 98 -1.73 14.38 16.32
N ILE A 99 -0.83 15.06 15.60
CA ILE A 99 0.62 14.98 15.76
C ILE A 99 1.01 15.52 17.14
N GLU A 100 0.50 16.68 17.55
CA GLU A 100 0.75 17.27 18.87
C GLU A 100 0.32 16.30 19.98
N ARG A 101 -0.91 15.79 19.89
CA ARG A 101 -1.44 14.86 20.90
C ARG A 101 -0.61 13.58 20.97
N TYR A 102 -0.20 13.03 19.83
CA TYR A 102 0.67 11.87 19.79
C TYR A 102 2.03 12.18 20.44
N MET A 103 2.65 13.30 20.08
CA MET A 103 3.95 13.73 20.60
C MET A 103 3.92 13.99 22.11
N ARG A 104 2.91 14.69 22.63
CA ARG A 104 2.76 14.89 24.09
C ARG A 104 2.73 13.56 24.85
N ASN A 105 2.00 12.58 24.33
CA ASN A 105 1.96 11.24 24.94
C ASN A 105 3.32 10.54 24.86
N GLN A 106 4.02 10.59 23.73
CA GLN A 106 5.33 9.96 23.58
C GLN A 106 6.41 10.62 24.45
N LEU A 107 6.49 11.95 24.45
CA LEU A 107 7.48 12.71 25.20
C LEU A 107 7.31 12.55 26.71
N SER A 108 6.07 12.38 27.20
CA SER A 108 5.79 12.11 28.61
C SER A 108 6.49 10.83 29.13
N ASN A 109 6.74 9.86 28.23
CA ASN A 109 7.41 8.59 28.56
C ASN A 109 8.94 8.66 28.44
N LEU A 110 9.49 9.72 27.84
CA LEU A 110 10.93 9.87 27.65
C LEU A 110 11.58 10.56 28.87
N ARG A 111 12.32 9.80 29.68
CA ARG A 111 12.96 10.33 30.92
C ARG A 111 13.79 11.61 30.73
N ALA A 112 14.43 11.77 29.57
CA ALA A 112 15.27 12.93 29.28
C ALA A 112 14.47 14.23 29.11
N VAL A 113 13.19 14.14 28.73
CA VAL A 113 12.35 15.28 28.34
C VAL A 113 11.11 15.40 29.23
N SER A 114 10.69 14.31 29.89
CA SER A 114 9.44 14.24 30.65
C SER A 114 9.33 15.24 31.81
N LYS A 115 10.45 15.69 32.36
CA LYS A 115 10.52 16.68 33.45
C LYS A 115 10.69 18.13 32.99
N SER A 116 10.76 18.36 31.67
CA SER A 116 11.08 19.67 31.08
C SER A 116 9.96 20.10 30.12
N PRO A 117 8.86 20.72 30.62
CA PRO A 117 7.72 21.11 29.79
C PRO A 117 8.11 22.02 28.62
N ASN A 118 8.93 23.05 28.87
CA ASN A 118 9.39 23.95 27.80
C ASN A 118 10.12 23.20 26.67
N LEU A 119 10.94 22.20 27.00
CA LEU A 119 11.64 21.40 26.00
C LEU A 119 10.66 20.49 25.23
N GLN A 120 9.57 20.03 25.86
CA GLN A 120 8.53 19.28 25.15
C GLN A 120 7.83 20.17 24.15
N ASP A 121 7.43 21.38 24.56
CA ASP A 121 6.77 22.34 23.68
C ASP A 121 7.68 22.72 22.49
N ASP A 122 8.97 23.00 22.74
CA ASP A 122 9.94 23.28 21.67
C ASP A 122 10.06 22.11 20.65
N ILE A 123 10.09 20.86 21.13
CA ILE A 123 10.16 19.67 20.28
C ILE A 123 8.87 19.50 19.47
N ILE A 124 7.71 19.66 20.13
CA ILE A 124 6.39 19.52 19.50
C ILE A 124 6.23 20.58 18.41
N ASP A 125 6.46 21.85 18.73
CA ASP A 125 6.31 22.95 17.79
C ASP A 125 7.22 22.77 16.57
N CYS A 126 8.46 22.34 16.80
CA CYS A 126 9.41 22.03 15.73
C CYS A 126 8.89 20.91 14.82
N ILE A 127 8.50 19.76 15.39
CA ILE A 127 8.04 18.60 14.60
C ILE A 127 6.73 18.92 13.88
N VAL A 128 5.73 19.48 14.56
CA VAL A 128 4.42 19.84 13.97
C VAL A 128 4.59 20.83 12.81
N SER A 129 5.59 21.71 12.87
CA SER A 129 5.86 22.67 11.80
C SER A 129 6.43 22.05 10.52
N VAL A 130 7.08 20.87 10.60
CA VAL A 130 7.79 20.23 9.47
C VAL A 130 7.23 18.87 9.06
N ALA A 131 6.40 18.24 9.91
CA ALA A 131 5.88 16.90 9.68
C ALA A 131 4.96 16.80 8.45
N ASP A 132 4.25 17.89 8.12
CA ASP A 132 3.35 17.96 6.95
C ASP A 132 2.35 16.79 6.88
N GLY A 133 1.93 16.31 8.06
CA GLY A 133 0.99 15.20 8.19
C GLY A 133 1.58 13.79 8.02
N MET A 134 2.91 13.66 7.97
CA MET A 134 3.66 12.38 8.03
C MET A 134 4.12 12.01 9.45
#